data_AF-W9YVZ7-F1
#
_entry.id   AF-W9YVZ7-F1
#
_cell.length_a   1.000
_cell.length_b   1.000
_cell.length_c   1.000
_cell.angle_alpha   90.00
_cell.angle_beta   90.00
_cell.angle_gamma   90.00
#
_symmetry.space_group_name_H-M   'P 1'
#
loop_
_entity.id
_entity.type
_entity.pdbx_description
1 polymer ?
#
loop_
_entity_poly.entity_id
_entity_poly.type
_entity_poly.pdbx_seq_one_letter_code
_entity_poly.pdbx_strand_id
1 'polypeptide(L)'
;MLLCGIIRELEKLPADTRRLSYFFCQATDVRLSSATSVLRSLLYLLDQEPSLMSHVRKKFAHAGKQLFEDVNQWDALSKILANILQDSSRPNTFLIIDALDECETNRDQLLELLVQISSSYSAKLIVSSRNWPSIEKALRASTQKLRICLELNHESISSAVSRYIDHKVNELTQLNNYDSKTQDAVRHHLASNANDTFLWVALVCEELRKIETWDVLEVIKEVPAGLEDLYDRMMQQIQRLGRRDQEWCRSVLSAVTTAYRPLHQEELGYLSTLPLNIQKMNDHMSTVTGMCGSFLTIRDNVVYVIHQSAKEFLSSNTYIFPSGKRDQHHAMFSRSLKILSRTLRRNIYSLHAPGFPIDQVTPPVPDPLASIRYPCIYWADHLSDAIPLATSEPIDDLRDDGTVQQFLSKKYLYWLEALGLLRGIPEGMIAMTKLRHY
;
A
#
# COMPACT_ATOMS: atom_id res chain seq x y z
N MET A 1 -14.12 -3.69 4.55
CA MET A 1 -15.25 -4.67 4.48
C MET A 1 -16.60 -3.97 4.40
N LEU A 2 -16.99 -3.17 5.40
CA LEU A 2 -18.29 -2.47 5.41
C LEU A 2 -18.49 -1.54 4.22
N LEU A 3 -17.54 -0.62 3.94
CA LEU A 3 -17.67 0.31 2.82
C LEU A 3 -17.69 -0.40 1.46
N CYS A 4 -16.95 -1.50 1.28
CA CYS A 4 -17.06 -2.33 0.08
C CYS A 4 -18.50 -2.84 -0.13
N GLY A 5 -19.17 -3.27 0.95
CA GLY A 5 -20.57 -3.69 0.90
C GLY A 5 -21.51 -2.55 0.50
N ILE A 6 -21.35 -1.37 1.12
CA ILE A 6 -22.13 -0.17 0.77
C ILE A 6 -21.92 0.24 -0.69
N ILE A 7 -20.67 0.25 -1.15
CA ILE A 7 -20.32 0.54 -2.55
C ILE A 7 -21.05 -0.42 -3.49
N ARG A 8 -21.00 -1.73 -3.23
CA ARG A 8 -21.70 -2.73 -4.05
C ARG A 8 -23.21 -2.54 -4.09
N GLU A 9 -23.84 -2.17 -2.97
CA GLU A 9 -25.28 -1.88 -2.96
C GLU A 9 -25.61 -0.60 -3.73
N LEU A 10 -24.79 0.45 -3.61
CA LEU A 10 -24.92 1.66 -4.41
C LEU A 10 -24.68 1.37 -5.90
N GLU A 11 -23.76 0.46 -6.23
CA GLU A 11 -23.47 0.05 -7.60
C GLU A 11 -24.67 -0.54 -8.33
N LYS A 12 -25.59 -1.20 -7.60
CA LYS A 12 -26.84 -1.75 -8.15
C LYS A 12 -27.84 -0.67 -8.58
N LEU A 13 -27.70 0.56 -8.12
CA LEU A 13 -28.57 1.66 -8.53
C LEU A 13 -28.26 2.06 -9.98
N PRO A 14 -29.28 2.41 -10.80
CA PRO A 14 -29.09 2.79 -12.20
C PRO A 14 -28.08 3.94 -12.36
N ALA A 15 -27.13 3.79 -13.30
CA ALA A 15 -26.02 4.72 -13.47
C ALA A 15 -26.47 6.13 -13.90
N ASP A 16 -27.61 6.24 -14.59
CA ASP A 16 -28.28 7.51 -14.94
C ASP A 16 -28.75 8.29 -13.70
N THR A 17 -29.06 7.60 -12.60
CA THR A 17 -29.65 8.20 -11.39
C THR A 17 -28.65 8.57 -10.29
N ARG A 18 -27.37 8.23 -10.45
CA ARG A 18 -26.31 8.50 -9.46
C ARG A 18 -24.94 8.74 -10.08
N ARG A 19 -24.12 9.52 -9.39
CA ARG A 19 -22.66 9.54 -9.57
C ARG A 19 -22.03 8.87 -8.36
N LEU A 20 -21.14 7.90 -8.55
CA LEU A 20 -20.45 7.23 -7.46
C LEU A 20 -18.95 7.29 -7.72
N SER A 21 -18.24 7.75 -6.70
CA SER A 21 -16.81 7.76 -6.71
C SER A 21 -16.30 7.37 -5.34
N TYR A 22 -15.26 6.54 -5.30
CA TYR A 22 -14.73 6.02 -4.06
C TYR A 22 -13.21 5.90 -4.10
N PHE A 23 -12.60 5.92 -2.92
CA PHE A 23 -11.17 5.70 -2.76
C PHE A 23 -10.90 4.92 -1.47
N PHE A 24 -9.92 4.02 -1.52
CA PHE A 24 -9.45 3.26 -0.37
C PHE A 24 -8.06 3.76 0.00
N CYS A 25 -7.94 4.49 1.11
CA CYS A 25 -6.64 4.86 1.63
C CYS A 25 -5.89 3.61 2.06
N GLN A 26 -4.59 3.56 1.77
CA GLN A 26 -3.72 2.44 2.16
C GLN A 26 -2.37 2.97 2.61
N ALA A 27 -2.11 3.02 3.91
CA ALA A 27 -0.82 3.46 4.46
C ALA A 27 0.32 2.47 4.19
N THR A 28 -0.01 1.27 3.70
CA THR A 28 0.97 0.30 3.20
C THR A 28 1.56 0.68 1.83
N ASP A 29 0.96 1.64 1.10
CA ASP A 29 1.41 2.11 -0.21
C ASP A 29 1.33 3.65 -0.30
N VAL A 30 2.47 4.34 -0.38
CA VAL A 30 2.51 5.82 -0.39
C VAL A 30 1.77 6.43 -1.57
N ARG A 31 1.56 5.68 -2.65
CA ARG A 31 0.79 6.13 -3.80
C ARG A 31 -0.69 6.26 -3.46
N LEU A 32 -1.15 5.59 -2.40
CA LEU A 32 -2.53 5.52 -1.93
C LEU A 32 -2.75 6.16 -0.56
N SER A 33 -1.72 6.79 0.03
CA SER A 33 -1.79 7.40 1.38
C SER A 33 -1.72 8.94 1.37
N SER A 34 -1.98 9.61 0.24
CA SER A 34 -1.96 11.07 0.15
C SER A 34 -3.33 11.67 -0.20
N ALA A 35 -3.59 12.88 0.31
CA ALA A 35 -4.79 13.64 -0.02
C ALA A 35 -4.94 13.85 -1.54
N THR A 36 -3.82 14.15 -2.23
CA THR A 36 -3.80 14.32 -3.68
C THR A 36 -4.20 13.04 -4.41
N SER A 37 -3.77 11.86 -3.93
CA SER A 37 -4.17 10.56 -4.49
C SER A 37 -5.66 10.30 -4.35
N VAL A 38 -6.24 10.63 -3.18
CA VAL A 38 -7.68 10.58 -2.95
C VAL A 38 -8.39 11.43 -3.99
N LEU A 39 -8.00 12.69 -4.13
CA LEU A 39 -8.68 13.65 -4.99
C LEU A 39 -8.55 13.30 -6.48
N ARG A 40 -7.36 12.89 -6.93
CA ARG A 40 -7.13 12.42 -8.31
C ARG A 40 -8.03 11.23 -8.64
N SER A 41 -8.12 10.26 -7.73
CA SER A 41 -8.92 9.06 -7.94
C SER A 41 -10.41 9.38 -7.95
N LEU A 42 -10.86 10.27 -7.05
CA LEU A 42 -12.25 10.70 -7.04
C LEU A 42 -12.63 11.40 -8.34
N LEU A 43 -11.77 12.28 -8.85
CA LEU A 43 -11.98 12.94 -10.12
C LEU A 43 -11.97 11.95 -11.29
N TYR A 44 -11.04 11.00 -11.32
CA TYR A 44 -10.95 10.00 -12.38
C TYR A 44 -12.22 9.16 -12.53
N LEU A 45 -12.84 8.76 -11.41
CA LEU A 45 -14.09 7.99 -11.44
C LEU A 45 -15.29 8.86 -11.85
N LEU A 46 -15.32 10.13 -11.47
CA LEU A 46 -16.34 11.08 -11.92
C LEU A 46 -16.19 11.45 -13.41
N ASP A 47 -14.96 11.46 -13.93
CA ASP A 47 -14.62 11.87 -15.30
C ASP A 47 -14.91 10.79 -16.36
N GLN A 48 -15.41 9.62 -15.96
CA GLN A 48 -15.96 8.62 -16.88
C GLN A 48 -17.27 9.09 -17.58
N GLU A 49 -17.76 10.30 -17.27
CA GLU A 49 -18.87 10.95 -17.98
C GLU A 49 -18.39 12.02 -18.99
N PRO A 50 -18.70 11.86 -20.29
CA PRO A 50 -18.27 12.80 -21.33
C PRO A 50 -18.69 14.26 -21.14
N SER A 51 -19.80 14.53 -20.44
CA SER A 51 -20.26 15.89 -20.11
C SER A 51 -19.34 16.61 -19.13
N LEU A 52 -18.71 15.87 -18.21
CA LEU A 52 -17.83 16.39 -17.16
C LEU A 52 -16.41 16.66 -17.66
N MET A 53 -16.00 16.03 -18.77
CA MET A 53 -14.77 16.35 -19.49
C MET A 53 -14.69 17.84 -19.84
N SER A 54 -15.82 18.53 -19.99
CA SER A 54 -15.83 19.97 -20.26
C SER A 54 -15.24 20.79 -19.11
N HIS A 55 -15.43 20.38 -17.85
CA HIS A 55 -14.88 21.06 -16.67
C HIS A 55 -13.38 20.82 -16.52
N VAL A 56 -12.94 19.59 -16.80
CA VAL A 56 -11.51 19.22 -16.80
C VAL A 56 -10.80 19.91 -17.96
N ARG A 57 -11.35 19.85 -19.17
CA ARG A 57 -10.78 20.49 -20.38
C ARG A 57 -10.73 22.00 -20.28
N LYS A 58 -11.75 22.67 -19.73
CA LYS A 58 -11.74 24.15 -19.57
C LYS A 58 -10.55 24.61 -18.73
N LYS A 59 -10.26 23.91 -17.64
CA LYS A 59 -9.09 24.20 -16.80
C LYS A 59 -7.78 23.80 -17.44
N PHE A 60 -7.72 22.63 -18.06
CA PHE A 60 -6.52 22.17 -18.75
C PHE A 60 -6.15 23.07 -19.94
N ALA A 61 -7.13 23.58 -20.68
CA ALA A 61 -6.92 24.51 -21.78
C ALA A 61 -6.33 25.85 -21.34
N HIS A 62 -6.55 26.27 -20.08
CA HIS A 62 -6.03 27.53 -19.55
C HIS A 62 -4.64 27.40 -18.91
N ALA A 63 -4.30 26.24 -18.33
CA ALA A 63 -3.10 26.05 -17.50
C ALA A 63 -2.13 24.97 -17.99
N GLY A 64 -2.51 24.15 -18.97
CA GLY A 64 -1.66 23.08 -19.51
C GLY A 64 -1.32 21.97 -18.50
N LYS A 65 -0.27 21.19 -18.82
CA LYS A 65 0.21 20.06 -17.98
C LYS A 65 0.70 20.50 -16.59
N GLN A 66 1.23 21.72 -16.47
CA GLN A 66 1.74 22.29 -15.22
C GLN A 66 0.68 22.37 -14.10
N LEU A 67 -0.62 22.38 -14.46
CA LEU A 67 -1.72 22.32 -13.49
C LEU A 67 -1.70 21.06 -12.61
N PHE A 68 -1.08 19.98 -13.10
CA PHE A 68 -1.04 18.68 -12.44
C PHE A 68 0.37 18.24 -12.02
N GLU A 69 1.37 19.11 -12.15
CA GLU A 69 2.79 18.75 -11.96
C GLU A 69 3.45 19.44 -10.75
N ASP A 70 2.79 20.39 -10.05
CA ASP A 70 3.44 21.22 -9.00
C ASP A 70 2.53 21.73 -7.85
N VAL A 71 3.08 22.53 -6.92
CA VAL A 71 2.52 23.14 -5.67
C VAL A 71 1.03 23.55 -5.74
N ASN A 72 0.54 23.97 -6.90
CA ASN A 72 -0.86 24.39 -7.11
C ASN A 72 -1.83 23.25 -7.47
N GLN A 73 -1.35 22.01 -7.51
CA GLN A 73 -2.12 20.84 -7.92
C GLN A 73 -3.34 20.62 -7.02
N TRP A 74 -3.16 20.75 -5.71
CA TRP A 74 -4.26 20.58 -4.76
C TRP A 74 -5.39 21.58 -5.05
N ASP A 75 -5.06 22.87 -5.18
CA ASP A 75 -6.02 23.92 -5.48
C ASP A 75 -6.71 23.71 -6.83
N ALA A 76 -5.94 23.30 -7.83
CA ALA A 76 -6.45 23.03 -9.15
C ALA A 76 -7.51 21.92 -9.13
N LEU A 77 -7.15 20.76 -8.57
CA LEU A 77 -8.00 19.58 -8.47
C LEU A 77 -9.22 19.86 -7.58
N SER A 78 -9.04 20.53 -6.44
CA SER A 78 -10.13 20.82 -5.50
C SER A 78 -11.19 21.71 -6.15
N LYS A 79 -10.76 22.72 -6.89
CA LYS A 79 -11.66 23.58 -7.67
C LYS A 79 -12.31 22.85 -8.85
N ILE A 80 -11.65 21.84 -9.47
CA ILE A 80 -12.30 21.01 -10.51
C ILE A 80 -13.43 20.20 -9.88
N LEU A 81 -13.16 19.53 -8.75
CA LEU A 81 -14.17 18.77 -8.03
C LEU A 81 -15.35 19.67 -7.63
N ALA A 82 -15.08 20.85 -7.07
CA ALA A 82 -16.10 21.85 -6.74
C ALA A 82 -17.00 22.18 -7.94
N ASN A 83 -16.43 22.45 -9.11
CA ASN A 83 -17.21 22.73 -10.32
C ASN A 83 -18.08 21.55 -10.75
N ILE A 84 -17.56 20.32 -10.67
CA ILE A 84 -18.32 19.09 -10.97
C ILE A 84 -19.49 18.91 -10.00
N LEU A 85 -19.31 19.27 -8.72
CA LEU A 85 -20.33 19.16 -7.69
C LEU A 85 -21.38 20.27 -7.76
N GLN A 86 -21.03 21.44 -8.31
CA GLN A 86 -21.98 22.51 -8.60
C GLN A 86 -22.88 22.21 -9.81
N ASP A 87 -22.45 21.33 -10.70
CA ASP A 87 -23.21 20.95 -11.89
C ASP A 87 -24.49 20.20 -11.49
N SER A 88 -25.62 20.91 -11.67
CA SER A 88 -26.96 20.46 -11.30
C SER A 88 -27.57 19.45 -12.27
N SER A 89 -26.89 19.13 -13.39
CA SER A 89 -27.37 18.18 -14.39
C SER A 89 -27.65 16.77 -13.84
N ARG A 90 -27.04 16.37 -12.73
CA ARG A 90 -27.28 15.08 -12.06
C ARG A 90 -27.36 15.24 -10.54
N PRO A 91 -28.56 15.26 -9.94
CA PRO A 91 -28.70 15.17 -8.50
C PRO A 91 -28.27 13.76 -8.03
N ASN A 92 -27.64 13.63 -6.86
CA ASN A 92 -27.10 12.41 -6.24
C ASN A 92 -25.67 11.98 -6.62
N THR A 93 -24.69 12.77 -6.20
CA THR A 93 -23.27 12.35 -6.16
C THR A 93 -22.94 11.72 -4.82
N PHE A 94 -22.36 10.53 -4.82
CA PHE A 94 -21.81 9.83 -3.67
C PHE A 94 -20.29 9.82 -3.75
N LEU A 95 -19.65 10.34 -2.71
CA LEU A 95 -18.20 10.35 -2.55
C LEU A 95 -17.85 9.51 -1.32
N ILE A 96 -17.08 8.44 -1.52
CA ILE A 96 -16.77 7.48 -0.46
C ILE A 96 -15.26 7.41 -0.23
N ILE A 97 -14.81 7.55 1.01
CA ILE A 97 -13.39 7.43 1.37
C ILE A 97 -13.26 6.41 2.51
N ASP A 98 -12.61 5.29 2.23
CA ASP A 98 -12.32 4.27 3.24
C ASP A 98 -10.97 4.52 3.91
N ALA A 99 -10.91 4.24 5.22
CA ALA A 99 -9.71 4.32 6.05
C ALA A 99 -9.00 5.68 5.99
N LEU A 100 -9.74 6.78 6.18
CA LEU A 100 -9.19 8.15 6.09
C LEU A 100 -7.99 8.38 7.02
N ASP A 101 -7.90 7.67 8.15
CA ASP A 101 -6.75 7.71 9.04
C ASP A 101 -5.45 7.24 8.38
N GLU A 102 -5.53 6.38 7.36
CA GLU A 102 -4.40 5.93 6.54
C GLU A 102 -3.96 6.93 5.47
N CYS A 103 -4.60 8.11 5.38
CA CYS A 103 -4.06 9.25 4.65
C CYS A 103 -2.97 9.93 5.49
N GLU A 104 -1.71 9.71 5.14
CA GLU A 104 -0.53 10.20 5.87
C GLU A 104 -0.13 11.61 5.43
N THR A 105 -0.21 11.90 4.13
CA THR A 105 0.26 13.17 3.56
C THR A 105 -0.90 14.12 3.28
N ASN A 106 -0.83 15.35 3.82
CA ASN A 106 -1.80 16.44 3.61
C ASN A 106 -3.24 16.11 4.05
N ARG A 107 -3.43 15.25 5.05
CA ARG A 107 -4.75 14.84 5.53
C ARG A 107 -5.62 16.01 6.02
N ASP A 108 -5.02 16.99 6.68
CA ASP A 108 -5.78 18.14 7.19
C ASP A 108 -6.38 18.97 6.05
N GLN A 109 -5.66 19.13 4.93
CA GLN A 109 -6.19 19.75 3.72
C GLN A 109 -7.38 18.96 3.15
N LEU A 110 -7.30 17.63 3.15
CA LEU A 110 -8.41 16.78 2.73
C LEU A 110 -9.63 16.93 3.66
N LEU A 111 -9.41 16.95 4.97
CA LEU A 111 -10.48 17.14 5.96
C LEU A 111 -11.20 18.48 5.76
N GLU A 112 -10.46 19.57 5.55
CA GLU A 112 -11.00 20.88 5.23
C GLU A 112 -11.87 20.85 3.97
N LEU A 113 -11.39 20.21 2.90
CA LEU A 113 -12.15 20.03 1.66
C LEU A 113 -13.44 19.22 1.88
N LEU A 114 -13.39 18.14 2.65
CA LEU A 114 -14.57 17.31 2.93
C LEU A 114 -15.63 18.08 3.73
N VAL A 115 -15.21 18.88 4.71
CA VAL A 115 -16.11 19.77 5.47
C VAL A 115 -16.73 20.82 4.55
N GLN A 116 -15.94 21.45 3.67
CA GLN A 116 -16.45 22.38 2.67
C GLN A 116 -17.46 21.70 1.74
N ILE A 117 -17.17 20.49 1.27
CA ILE A 117 -18.07 19.76 0.37
C ILE A 117 -19.40 19.45 1.07
N SER A 118 -19.35 19.01 2.32
CA SER A 118 -20.54 18.65 3.09
C SER A 118 -21.52 19.81 3.31
N SER A 119 -21.01 21.05 3.30
CA SER A 119 -21.77 22.27 3.58
C SER A 119 -22.19 23.04 2.32
N SER A 120 -21.40 22.93 1.25
CA SER A 120 -21.56 23.77 0.05
C SER A 120 -22.22 23.06 -1.13
N TYR A 121 -22.29 21.73 -1.12
CA TYR A 121 -22.78 20.95 -2.26
C TYR A 121 -23.77 19.86 -1.83
N SER A 122 -24.62 19.43 -2.77
CA SER A 122 -25.60 18.35 -2.57
C SER A 122 -25.00 16.93 -2.69
N ALA A 123 -23.70 16.79 -2.39
CA ALA A 123 -22.98 15.52 -2.44
C ALA A 123 -23.15 14.74 -1.13
N LYS A 124 -23.35 13.44 -1.23
CA LYS A 124 -23.42 12.50 -0.10
C LYS A 124 -22.03 11.96 0.17
N LEU A 125 -21.44 12.36 1.29
CA LEU A 125 -20.12 11.92 1.74
C LEU A 125 -20.24 10.74 2.70
N ILE A 126 -19.50 9.66 2.44
CA ILE A 126 -19.35 8.53 3.36
C ILE A 126 -17.86 8.35 3.62
N VAL A 127 -17.45 8.47 4.88
CA VAL A 127 -16.05 8.37 5.27
C VAL A 127 -15.92 7.38 6.41
N SER A 128 -14.96 6.46 6.34
CA SER A 128 -14.55 5.62 7.47
C SER A 128 -13.18 6.04 7.98
N SER A 129 -12.92 5.83 9.27
CA SER A 129 -11.65 6.13 9.93
C SER A 129 -11.58 5.40 11.27
N ARG A 130 -10.38 5.06 11.74
CA ARG A 130 -10.14 4.79 13.17
C ARG A 130 -10.53 6.00 14.02
N ASN A 131 -10.74 5.77 15.31
CA ASN A 131 -11.20 6.79 16.27
C ASN A 131 -10.07 7.77 16.67
N TRP A 132 -9.58 8.56 15.71
CA TRP A 132 -8.51 9.54 15.93
C TRP A 132 -9.10 10.90 16.33
N PRO A 133 -8.73 11.47 17.49
CA PRO A 133 -9.30 12.73 17.97
C PRO A 133 -9.15 13.91 17.00
N SER A 134 -8.06 13.96 16.24
CA SER A 134 -7.82 15.01 15.24
C SER A 134 -8.82 14.94 14.09
N ILE A 135 -9.04 13.75 13.53
CA ILE A 135 -10.03 13.49 12.47
C ILE A 135 -11.43 13.76 12.98
N GLU A 136 -11.76 13.28 14.19
CA GLU A 136 -13.07 13.54 14.79
C GLU A 136 -13.31 15.04 14.95
N LYS A 137 -12.34 15.78 15.51
CA LYS A 137 -12.43 17.22 15.74
C LYS A 137 -12.67 17.98 14.43
N ALA A 138 -11.92 17.67 13.38
CA ALA A 138 -12.10 18.31 12.07
C ALA A 138 -13.49 18.06 11.49
N LEU A 139 -13.95 16.80 11.52
CA LEU A 139 -15.27 16.40 11.02
C LEU A 139 -16.44 16.84 11.93
N ARG A 140 -16.23 17.59 13.01
CA ARG A 140 -17.35 18.19 13.77
C ARG A 140 -17.94 19.41 13.07
N ALA A 141 -17.17 20.07 12.21
CA ALA A 141 -17.61 21.24 11.46
C ALA A 141 -18.53 20.91 10.26
N SER A 142 -18.68 19.62 9.90
CA SER A 142 -19.54 19.19 8.78
C SER A 142 -21.03 19.34 9.12
N THR A 143 -21.83 19.75 8.13
CA THR A 143 -23.29 19.85 8.25
C THR A 143 -23.99 18.50 8.04
N GLN A 144 -25.16 18.29 8.66
CA GLN A 144 -26.01 17.10 8.48
C GLN A 144 -25.27 15.75 8.65
N LYS A 145 -24.47 15.65 9.70
CA LYS A 145 -23.64 14.46 9.98
C LYS A 145 -24.43 13.35 10.68
N LEU A 146 -24.34 12.14 10.14
CA LEU A 146 -24.61 10.91 10.87
C LEU A 146 -23.27 10.27 11.29
N ARG A 147 -23.04 10.12 12.60
CA ARG A 147 -21.89 9.37 13.12
C ARG A 147 -22.34 7.96 13.48
N ILE A 148 -21.72 6.96 12.86
CA ILE A 148 -21.87 5.56 13.26
C ILE A 148 -20.60 5.16 13.98
N CYS A 149 -20.70 4.95 15.30
CA CYS A 149 -19.59 4.40 16.07
C CYS A 149 -19.71 2.87 16.09
N LEU A 150 -18.77 2.19 15.45
CA LEU A 150 -18.77 0.72 15.39
C LEU A 150 -18.63 0.11 16.79
N GLU A 151 -17.80 0.68 17.67
CA GLU A 151 -17.63 0.24 19.06
C GLU A 151 -18.95 0.26 19.87
N LEU A 152 -19.86 1.20 19.56
CA LEU A 152 -21.17 1.30 20.22
C LEU A 152 -22.20 0.32 19.64
N ASN A 153 -21.86 -0.38 18.55
CA ASN A 153 -22.72 -1.36 17.88
C ASN A 153 -22.12 -2.78 18.01
N HIS A 154 -21.50 -3.07 19.16
CA HIS A 154 -20.79 -4.31 19.44
C HIS A 154 -21.63 -5.56 19.10
N GLU A 155 -22.91 -5.61 19.48
CA GLU A 155 -23.77 -6.77 19.17
C GLU A 155 -23.89 -7.06 17.66
N SER A 156 -24.01 -6.00 16.84
CA SER A 156 -24.09 -6.15 15.38
C SER A 156 -22.77 -6.64 14.79
N ILE A 157 -21.64 -6.14 15.31
CA ILE A 157 -20.31 -6.57 14.89
C ILE A 157 -20.07 -8.02 15.29
N SER A 158 -20.34 -8.36 16.55
CA SER A 158 -20.18 -9.72 17.07
C SER A 158 -21.04 -10.73 16.31
N SER A 159 -22.28 -10.36 15.95
CA SER A 159 -23.13 -11.18 15.08
C SER A 159 -22.55 -11.36 13.67
N ALA A 160 -21.95 -10.31 13.10
CA ALA A 160 -21.32 -10.39 11.78
C ALA A 160 -20.02 -11.22 11.80
N VAL A 161 -19.21 -11.09 12.85
CA VAL A 161 -18.00 -11.89 13.07
C VAL A 161 -18.37 -13.36 13.30
N SER A 162 -19.39 -13.64 14.11
CA SER A 162 -19.90 -15.00 14.33
C SER A 162 -20.33 -15.67 13.01
N ARG A 163 -21.08 -14.96 12.17
CA ARG A 163 -21.44 -15.44 10.83
C ARG A 163 -20.23 -15.68 9.93
N TYR A 164 -19.22 -14.83 10.03
CA TYR A 164 -17.97 -14.99 9.29
C TYR A 164 -17.16 -16.21 9.79
N ILE A 165 -17.14 -16.44 11.11
CA ILE A 165 -16.55 -17.63 11.72
C ILE A 165 -17.25 -18.88 11.18
N ASP A 166 -18.58 -18.94 11.23
CA ASP A 166 -19.34 -20.09 10.72
C ASP A 166 -19.03 -20.37 9.25
N HIS A 167 -19.00 -19.32 8.43
CA HIS A 167 -18.63 -19.44 7.03
C HIS A 167 -17.20 -20.00 6.85
N LYS A 168 -16.21 -19.46 7.58
CA LYS A 168 -14.81 -19.90 7.47
C LYS A 168 -14.59 -21.32 8.00
N VAL A 169 -15.25 -21.68 9.10
CA VAL A 169 -15.22 -23.04 9.64
C VAL A 169 -15.80 -24.02 8.63
N ASN A 170 -16.92 -23.68 7.99
CA ASN A 170 -17.50 -24.53 6.95
C ASN A 170 -16.57 -24.70 5.74
N GLU A 171 -15.89 -23.64 5.30
CA GLU A 171 -14.85 -23.74 4.25
C GLU A 171 -13.71 -24.69 4.67
N LEU A 172 -13.22 -24.58 5.91
CA LEU A 172 -12.16 -25.46 6.42
C LEU A 172 -12.63 -26.91 6.53
N THR A 173 -13.85 -27.14 7.01
CA THR A 173 -14.44 -28.48 7.11
C THR A 173 -14.54 -29.14 5.75
N GLN A 174 -14.95 -28.40 4.71
CA GLN A 174 -15.03 -28.93 3.34
C GLN A 174 -13.65 -29.22 2.76
N LEU A 175 -12.66 -28.38 3.04
CA LEU A 175 -11.31 -28.52 2.51
C LEU A 175 -10.54 -29.69 3.16
N ASN A 176 -10.63 -29.81 4.48
CA ASN A 176 -9.80 -30.72 5.29
C ASN A 176 -10.59 -31.93 5.85
N ASN A 177 -11.86 -32.08 5.46
CA ASN A 177 -12.76 -33.15 5.91
C ASN A 177 -12.87 -33.27 7.45
N TYR A 178 -13.10 -32.14 8.14
CA TYR A 178 -13.26 -32.14 9.60
C TYR A 178 -14.49 -32.95 10.04
N ASP A 179 -14.33 -33.74 11.11
CA ASP A 179 -15.46 -34.33 11.80
C ASP A 179 -16.21 -33.27 12.64
N SER A 180 -17.41 -33.61 13.13
CA SER A 180 -18.24 -32.68 13.92
C SER A 180 -17.49 -32.16 15.14
N LYS A 181 -16.69 -33.02 15.79
CA LYS A 181 -15.95 -32.65 17.01
C LYS A 181 -14.89 -31.59 16.71
N THR A 182 -14.12 -31.76 15.63
CA THR A 182 -13.10 -30.81 15.20
C THR A 182 -13.74 -29.52 14.73
N GLN A 183 -14.81 -29.59 13.96
CA GLN A 183 -15.56 -28.42 13.52
C GLN A 183 -16.07 -27.58 14.71
N ASP A 184 -16.65 -28.22 15.73
CA ASP A 184 -17.18 -27.55 16.91
C ASP A 184 -16.07 -26.95 17.77
N ALA A 185 -14.97 -27.66 17.96
CA ALA A 185 -13.80 -27.15 18.67
C ALA A 185 -13.21 -25.91 17.97
N VAL A 186 -13.06 -25.95 16.65
CA VAL A 186 -12.56 -24.81 15.86
C VAL A 186 -13.52 -23.63 15.96
N ARG A 187 -14.83 -23.85 15.76
CA ARG A 187 -15.85 -22.80 15.90
C ARG A 187 -15.81 -22.16 17.28
N HIS A 188 -15.77 -22.97 18.33
CA HIS A 188 -15.77 -22.50 19.71
C HIS A 188 -14.52 -21.67 20.04
N HIS A 189 -13.35 -22.12 19.60
CA HIS A 189 -12.10 -21.39 19.81
C HIS A 189 -12.12 -20.05 19.09
N LEU A 190 -12.52 -20.03 17.83
CA LEU A 190 -12.59 -18.79 17.05
C LEU A 190 -13.56 -17.79 17.67
N ALA A 191 -14.74 -18.25 18.09
CA ALA A 191 -15.75 -17.38 18.72
C ALA A 191 -15.27 -16.78 20.05
N SER A 192 -14.54 -17.55 20.85
CA SER A 192 -14.08 -17.12 22.18
C SER A 192 -12.85 -16.20 22.14
N ASN A 193 -12.03 -16.26 21.08
CA ASN A 193 -10.71 -15.63 21.04
C ASN A 193 -10.57 -14.50 20.01
N ALA A 194 -11.52 -14.38 19.06
CA ALA A 194 -11.41 -13.41 17.98
C ALA A 194 -11.52 -11.94 18.42
N ASN A 195 -12.10 -11.66 19.60
CA ASN A 195 -12.37 -10.30 20.09
C ASN A 195 -12.98 -9.42 18.99
N ASP A 196 -14.02 -9.93 18.32
CA ASP A 196 -14.74 -9.29 17.22
C ASP A 196 -13.85 -8.79 16.05
N THR A 197 -12.69 -9.41 15.84
CA THR A 197 -11.74 -9.00 14.80
C THR A 197 -11.76 -9.97 13.61
N PHE A 198 -12.35 -9.53 12.49
CA PHE A 198 -12.39 -10.29 11.23
C PHE A 198 -11.01 -10.75 10.75
N LEU A 199 -9.99 -9.89 10.89
CA LEU A 199 -8.62 -10.19 10.45
C LEU A 199 -8.00 -11.33 11.27
N TRP A 200 -8.23 -11.37 12.58
CA TRP A 200 -7.76 -12.45 13.44
C TRP A 200 -8.34 -13.78 12.98
N VAL A 201 -9.66 -13.84 12.75
CA VAL A 201 -10.33 -15.06 12.24
C VAL A 201 -9.74 -15.49 10.90
N ALA A 202 -9.53 -14.53 9.98
CA ALA A 202 -8.94 -14.82 8.69
C ALA A 202 -7.52 -15.40 8.78
N LEU A 203 -6.67 -14.86 9.65
CA LEU A 203 -5.29 -15.30 9.85
C LEU A 203 -5.24 -16.70 10.46
N VAL A 204 -6.04 -16.97 11.49
CA VAL A 204 -6.11 -18.29 12.13
C VAL A 204 -6.63 -19.33 11.15
N CYS A 205 -7.69 -19.02 10.39
CA CYS A 205 -8.19 -19.95 9.38
C CYS A 205 -7.16 -20.21 8.26
N GLU A 206 -6.36 -19.22 7.88
CA GLU A 206 -5.29 -19.41 6.89
C GLU A 206 -4.14 -20.28 7.42
N GLU A 207 -3.84 -20.23 8.72
CA GLU A 207 -2.92 -21.16 9.36
C GLU A 207 -3.51 -22.58 9.34
N LEU A 208 -4.73 -22.76 9.86
CA LEU A 208 -5.38 -24.08 9.96
C LEU A 208 -5.60 -24.74 8.60
N ARG A 209 -5.72 -23.98 7.51
CA ARG A 209 -5.79 -24.49 6.15
C ARG A 209 -4.58 -25.37 5.77
N LYS A 210 -3.41 -25.12 6.37
CA LYS A 210 -2.15 -25.82 6.07
C LYS A 210 -1.83 -26.94 7.05
N ILE A 211 -2.69 -27.15 8.05
CA ILE A 211 -2.48 -28.13 9.12
C ILE A 211 -3.23 -29.40 8.78
N GLU A 212 -2.55 -30.54 8.95
CA GLU A 212 -3.16 -31.86 8.82
C GLU A 212 -4.23 -32.08 9.89
N THR A 213 -5.33 -32.74 9.52
CA THR A 213 -6.53 -32.83 10.36
C THR A 213 -6.27 -33.40 11.76
N TRP A 214 -5.29 -34.30 11.92
CA TRP A 214 -4.93 -34.87 13.22
C TRP A 214 -4.19 -33.90 14.17
N ASP A 215 -3.57 -32.84 13.64
CA ASP A 215 -2.82 -31.84 14.43
C ASP A 215 -3.66 -30.59 14.74
N VAL A 216 -4.78 -30.37 14.05
CA VAL A 216 -5.63 -29.16 14.15
C VAL A 216 -6.01 -28.83 15.59
N LEU A 217 -6.41 -29.83 16.38
CA LEU A 217 -6.85 -29.64 17.75
C LEU A 217 -5.72 -29.25 18.70
N GLU A 218 -4.48 -29.64 18.42
CA GLU A 218 -3.33 -29.19 19.22
C GLU A 218 -2.89 -27.80 18.78
N VAL A 219 -2.80 -27.54 17.47
CA VAL A 219 -2.41 -26.22 16.95
C VAL A 219 -3.36 -25.13 17.42
N ILE A 220 -4.68 -25.38 17.39
CA ILE A 220 -5.65 -24.34 17.74
C ILE A 220 -5.59 -23.93 19.22
N LYS A 221 -5.19 -24.83 20.13
CA LYS A 221 -5.01 -24.49 21.55
C LYS A 221 -3.86 -23.52 21.78
N GLU A 222 -2.88 -23.51 20.90
CA GLU A 222 -1.75 -22.58 20.96
C GLU A 222 -2.07 -21.19 20.38
N VAL A 223 -3.20 -21.05 19.67
CA VAL A 223 -3.59 -19.78 19.05
C VAL A 223 -4.11 -18.83 20.12
N PRO A 224 -3.46 -17.68 20.35
CA PRO A 224 -3.83 -16.76 21.42
C PRO A 224 -5.03 -15.88 21.04
N ALA A 225 -5.66 -15.30 22.05
CA ALA A 225 -6.74 -14.33 21.88
C ALA A 225 -6.21 -12.99 21.35
N GLY A 226 -6.95 -12.36 20.43
CA GLY A 226 -6.63 -11.03 19.94
C GLY A 226 -5.46 -10.98 18.94
N LEU A 227 -5.42 -9.88 18.19
CA LEU A 227 -4.57 -9.73 17.01
C LEU A 227 -3.09 -9.51 17.33
N GLU A 228 -2.79 -8.80 18.43
CA GLU A 228 -1.41 -8.49 18.84
C GLU A 228 -0.66 -9.76 19.27
N ASP A 229 -1.23 -10.53 20.20
CA ASP A 229 -0.65 -11.80 20.63
C ASP A 229 -0.53 -12.81 19.47
N LEU A 230 -1.47 -12.78 18.52
CA LEU A 230 -1.39 -13.60 17.32
C LEU A 230 -0.18 -13.22 16.45
N TYR A 231 0.09 -11.92 16.28
CA TYR A 231 1.28 -11.46 15.57
C TYR A 231 2.57 -11.86 16.30
N ASP A 232 2.60 -11.77 17.63
CA ASP A 232 3.74 -12.24 18.42
C ASP A 232 3.99 -13.74 18.23
N ARG A 233 2.94 -14.57 18.25
CA ARG A 233 3.04 -15.99 17.96
C ARG A 233 3.57 -16.26 16.55
N MET A 234 3.05 -15.56 15.54
CA MET A 234 3.54 -15.68 14.15
C MET A 234 5.03 -15.29 14.04
N MET A 235 5.46 -14.24 14.75
CA MET A 235 6.87 -13.84 14.78
C MET A 235 7.74 -14.90 15.46
N GLN A 236 7.28 -15.47 16.57
CA GLN A 236 7.97 -16.57 17.26
C GLN A 236 8.09 -17.82 16.39
N GLN A 237 7.07 -18.15 15.59
CA GLN A 237 7.16 -19.26 14.63
C GLN A 237 8.28 -19.02 13.61
N ILE A 238 8.40 -17.80 13.09
CA ILE A 238 9.51 -17.42 12.20
C ILE A 238 10.85 -17.56 12.91
N GLN A 239 10.96 -17.13 14.16
CA GLN A 239 12.18 -17.23 14.98
C GLN A 239 12.57 -18.67 15.35
N ARG A 240 11.67 -19.65 15.21
CA ARG A 240 11.95 -21.08 15.44
C ARG A 240 12.43 -21.80 14.18
N LEU A 241 12.37 -21.16 13.00
CA LEU A 241 12.90 -21.73 11.75
C LEU A 241 14.41 -21.98 11.85
N GLY A 242 15.00 -22.68 10.88
CA GLY A 242 16.45 -22.80 10.80
C GLY A 242 17.11 -21.42 10.68
N ARG A 243 18.31 -21.24 11.24
CA ARG A 243 19.03 -19.94 11.26
C ARG A 243 19.06 -19.24 9.89
N ARG A 244 19.24 -20.00 8.82
CA ARG A 244 19.25 -19.48 7.45
C ARG A 244 17.89 -18.91 7.04
N ASP A 245 16.83 -19.65 7.30
CA ASP A 245 15.46 -19.27 6.92
C ASP A 245 14.98 -18.09 7.77
N GLN A 246 15.36 -18.05 9.05
CA GLN A 246 15.17 -16.87 9.91
C GLN A 246 15.79 -15.60 9.30
N GLU A 247 17.05 -15.67 8.87
CA GLU A 247 17.75 -14.54 8.26
C GLU A 247 17.08 -14.10 6.94
N TRP A 248 16.58 -15.06 6.15
CA TRP A 248 15.82 -14.79 4.92
C TRP A 248 14.47 -14.13 5.18
N CYS A 249 13.67 -14.67 6.10
CA CYS A 249 12.38 -14.10 6.48
C CYS A 249 12.55 -12.70 7.05
N ARG A 250 13.53 -12.51 7.95
CA ARG A 250 13.85 -11.19 8.49
C ARG A 250 14.21 -10.20 7.38
N SER A 251 15.03 -10.61 6.41
CA SER A 251 15.40 -9.74 5.30
C SER A 251 14.22 -9.39 4.39
N VAL A 252 13.31 -10.33 4.14
CA VAL A 252 12.13 -10.08 3.31
C VAL A 252 11.15 -9.17 4.05
N LEU A 253 10.86 -9.48 5.32
CA LEU A 253 9.98 -8.67 6.16
C LEU A 253 10.50 -7.25 6.33
N SER A 254 11.80 -7.06 6.58
CA SER A 254 12.38 -5.71 6.71
C SER A 254 12.34 -4.95 5.38
N ALA A 255 12.62 -5.60 4.25
CA ALA A 255 12.53 -4.97 2.93
C ALA A 255 11.09 -4.54 2.57
N VAL A 256 10.10 -5.42 2.76
CA VAL A 256 8.70 -5.12 2.45
C VAL A 256 8.12 -4.07 3.41
N THR A 257 8.48 -4.13 4.70
CA THR A 257 7.98 -3.16 5.69
C THR A 257 8.53 -1.74 5.47
N THR A 258 9.77 -1.63 4.99
CA THR A 258 10.43 -0.35 4.71
C THR A 258 10.15 0.19 3.31
N ALA A 259 9.57 -0.62 2.42
CA ALA A 259 9.27 -0.19 1.07
C ALA A 259 8.16 0.88 1.01
N TYR A 260 8.28 1.84 0.10
CA TYR A 260 7.27 2.88 -0.12
C TYR A 260 6.03 2.35 -0.84
N ARG A 261 6.14 1.22 -1.54
CA ARG A 261 5.01 0.52 -2.16
C ARG A 261 5.22 -0.99 -2.08
N PRO A 262 4.16 -1.79 -2.26
CA PRO A 262 4.28 -3.23 -2.47
C PRO A 262 5.32 -3.56 -3.57
N LEU A 263 6.12 -4.58 -3.32
CA LEU A 263 7.28 -4.93 -4.14
C LEU A 263 6.95 -6.09 -5.07
N HIS A 264 7.31 -5.98 -6.35
CA HIS A 264 7.27 -7.14 -7.24
C HIS A 264 8.31 -8.17 -6.78
N GLN A 265 8.07 -9.47 -6.97
CA GLN A 265 8.98 -10.53 -6.54
C GLN A 265 10.40 -10.36 -7.10
N GLU A 266 10.51 -9.94 -8.37
CA GLU A 266 11.79 -9.63 -9.01
C GLU A 266 12.51 -8.42 -8.39
N GLU A 267 11.79 -7.46 -7.81
CA GLU A 267 12.39 -6.32 -7.11
C GLU A 267 12.82 -6.74 -5.69
N LEU A 268 11.94 -7.45 -4.99
CA LEU A 268 12.17 -7.90 -3.61
C LEU A 268 13.42 -8.76 -3.51
N GLY A 269 13.67 -9.65 -4.48
CA GLY A 269 14.89 -10.47 -4.51
C GLY A 269 16.16 -9.63 -4.37
N TYR A 270 16.30 -8.56 -5.16
CA TYR A 270 17.49 -7.71 -5.14
C TYR A 270 17.53 -6.69 -3.99
N LEU A 271 16.38 -6.34 -3.42
CA LEU A 271 16.29 -5.46 -2.24
C LEU A 271 16.51 -6.21 -0.92
N SER A 272 16.48 -7.54 -0.96
CA SER A 272 16.73 -8.44 0.17
C SER A 272 18.16 -8.98 0.16
N THR A 273 18.64 -9.54 1.28
CA THR A 273 19.93 -10.23 1.40
C THR A 273 19.86 -11.69 0.94
N LEU A 274 18.92 -12.03 0.07
CA LEU A 274 18.74 -13.40 -0.39
C LEU A 274 19.87 -13.82 -1.35
N PRO A 275 20.28 -15.09 -1.40
CA PRO A 275 21.23 -15.59 -2.39
C PRO A 275 20.73 -15.46 -3.84
N LEU A 276 21.65 -15.25 -4.80
CA LEU A 276 21.32 -15.02 -6.22
C LEU A 276 20.42 -16.09 -6.86
N ASN A 277 20.54 -17.36 -6.44
CA ASN A 277 19.70 -18.46 -6.93
C ASN A 277 18.24 -18.36 -6.45
N ILE A 278 17.97 -17.64 -5.37
CA ILE A 278 16.63 -17.31 -4.90
C ILE A 278 16.13 -16.05 -5.61
N GLN A 279 16.95 -15.00 -5.66
CA GLN A 279 16.59 -13.70 -6.25
C GLN A 279 16.07 -13.79 -7.69
N LYS A 280 16.59 -14.75 -8.47
CA LYS A 280 16.29 -14.90 -9.91
C LYS A 280 15.07 -15.75 -10.23
N MET A 281 14.46 -16.42 -9.24
CA MET A 281 13.40 -17.39 -9.48
C MET A 281 12.17 -17.05 -8.63
N ASN A 282 11.06 -16.72 -9.28
CA ASN A 282 9.82 -16.35 -8.59
C ASN A 282 9.30 -17.47 -7.68
N ASP A 283 9.45 -18.75 -8.05
CA ASP A 283 9.01 -19.86 -7.20
C ASP A 283 9.80 -19.92 -5.88
N HIS A 284 11.11 -19.66 -5.94
CA HIS A 284 11.95 -19.58 -4.74
C HIS A 284 11.59 -18.34 -3.89
N MET A 285 11.33 -17.20 -4.53
CA MET A 285 10.86 -15.99 -3.84
C MET A 285 9.50 -16.21 -3.16
N SER A 286 8.59 -16.91 -3.83
CA SER A 286 7.28 -17.30 -3.29
C SER A 286 7.42 -18.22 -2.09
N THR A 287 8.37 -19.17 -2.15
CA THR A 287 8.69 -20.05 -1.01
C THR A 287 9.18 -19.25 0.20
N VAL A 288 10.15 -18.34 0.02
CA VAL A 288 10.66 -17.51 1.13
C VAL A 288 9.60 -16.55 1.67
N THR A 289 8.80 -15.96 0.80
CA THR A 289 7.69 -15.10 1.22
C THR A 289 6.65 -15.90 2.01
N GLY A 290 6.37 -17.15 1.63
CA GLY A 290 5.49 -18.05 2.38
C GLY A 290 6.04 -18.41 3.77
N MET A 291 7.36 -18.52 3.92
CA MET A 291 8.01 -18.72 5.23
C MET A 291 7.87 -17.51 6.16
N CYS A 292 7.57 -16.32 5.63
CA CYS A 292 7.26 -15.13 6.43
C CYS A 292 5.86 -15.19 7.05
N GLY A 293 5.14 -16.31 6.88
CA GLY A 293 3.80 -16.52 7.42
C GLY A 293 2.78 -15.56 6.81
N SER A 294 1.62 -15.48 7.47
CA SER A 294 0.50 -14.65 7.01
C SER A 294 0.71 -13.14 7.19
N PHE A 295 1.93 -12.69 7.53
CA PHE A 295 2.29 -11.27 7.46
C PHE A 295 2.28 -10.75 6.03
N LEU A 296 2.61 -11.60 5.06
CA LEU A 296 2.74 -11.26 3.66
C LEU A 296 1.75 -12.05 2.79
N THR A 297 1.33 -11.46 1.68
CA THR A 297 0.52 -12.12 0.64
C THR A 297 1.05 -11.75 -0.74
N ILE A 298 0.95 -12.68 -1.69
CA ILE A 298 1.37 -12.48 -3.08
C ILE A 298 0.11 -12.37 -3.95
N ARG A 299 0.02 -11.30 -4.74
CA ARG A 299 -1.01 -11.12 -5.77
C ARG A 299 -0.36 -10.59 -7.03
N ASP A 300 -0.56 -11.26 -8.16
CA ASP A 300 0.01 -10.87 -9.46
C ASP A 300 1.53 -10.62 -9.39
N ASN A 301 2.25 -11.52 -8.71
CA ASN A 301 3.70 -11.41 -8.44
C ASN A 301 4.14 -10.18 -7.63
N VAL A 302 3.22 -9.50 -6.96
CA VAL A 302 3.51 -8.41 -6.03
C VAL A 302 3.28 -8.86 -4.60
N VAL A 303 4.25 -8.58 -3.73
CA VAL A 303 4.26 -8.91 -2.31
C VAL A 303 3.70 -7.74 -1.52
N TYR A 304 2.63 -8.00 -0.76
CA TYR A 304 1.92 -7.04 0.07
C TYR A 304 2.06 -7.44 1.54
N VAL A 305 2.13 -6.45 2.43
CA VAL A 305 1.80 -6.67 3.85
C VAL A 305 0.29 -6.91 3.94
N ILE A 306 -0.14 -7.91 4.71
CA ILE A 306 -1.54 -8.37 4.74
C ILE A 306 -2.52 -7.27 5.18
N HIS A 307 -2.07 -6.36 6.06
CA HIS A 307 -2.89 -5.28 6.59
C HIS A 307 -2.02 -4.19 7.23
N GLN A 308 -2.58 -2.99 7.40
CA GLN A 308 -1.89 -1.86 8.04
C GLN A 308 -1.47 -2.17 9.49
N SER A 309 -2.29 -2.86 10.28
CA SER A 309 -1.94 -3.31 11.64
C SER A 309 -0.72 -4.25 11.66
N ALA A 310 -0.56 -5.10 10.64
CA ALA A 310 0.63 -5.94 10.51
C ALA A 310 1.87 -5.11 10.15
N LYS A 311 1.73 -4.08 9.29
CA LYS A 311 2.82 -3.14 8.99
C LYS A 311 3.24 -2.36 10.24
N GLU A 312 2.29 -1.95 11.07
CA GLU A 312 2.52 -1.29 12.37
C GLU A 312 3.28 -2.20 13.34
N PHE A 313 2.82 -3.45 13.50
CA PHE A 313 3.51 -4.47 14.31
C PHE A 313 4.94 -4.74 13.83
N LEU A 314 5.13 -5.02 12.53
CA LEU A 314 6.46 -5.28 11.97
C LEU A 314 7.39 -4.07 12.12
N SER A 315 6.83 -2.88 11.96
CA SER A 315 7.53 -1.59 12.08
C SER A 315 8.12 -1.34 13.47
N SER A 316 7.45 -1.74 14.53
CA SER A 316 7.93 -1.57 15.91
C SER A 316 8.80 -2.75 16.38
N ASN A 317 8.89 -3.82 15.59
CA ASN A 317 9.55 -5.06 16.00
C ASN A 317 11.08 -4.99 15.89
N THR A 318 11.78 -5.08 17.02
CA THR A 318 13.25 -5.00 17.12
C THR A 318 13.98 -6.20 16.50
N TYR A 319 13.32 -7.37 16.38
CA TYR A 319 13.90 -8.51 15.68
C TYR A 319 14.01 -8.25 14.18
N ILE A 320 13.04 -7.54 13.60
CA ILE A 320 13.04 -7.16 12.18
C ILE A 320 14.05 -6.05 11.90
N PHE A 321 14.18 -5.10 12.83
CA PHE A 321 15.06 -3.95 12.73
C PHE A 321 16.08 -3.90 13.88
N PRO A 322 17.06 -4.83 13.94
CA PRO A 322 17.99 -4.92 15.07
C PRO A 322 18.87 -3.66 15.23
N SER A 323 19.20 -3.00 14.13
CA SER A 323 19.93 -1.72 14.12
C SER A 323 19.00 -0.51 13.98
N GLY A 324 17.69 -0.75 13.85
CA GLY A 324 16.69 0.28 13.58
C GLY A 324 16.35 0.44 12.09
N LYS A 325 15.31 1.23 11.82
CA LYS A 325 14.77 1.40 10.46
C LYS A 325 15.72 2.15 9.53
N ARG A 326 16.50 3.10 10.05
CA ARG A 326 17.44 3.91 9.25
C ARG A 326 18.49 3.05 8.57
N ASP A 327 19.04 2.06 9.28
CA ASP A 327 19.98 1.09 8.69
C ASP A 327 19.32 0.25 7.60
N GLN A 328 18.04 -0.11 7.74
CA GLN A 328 17.32 -0.80 6.68
C GLN A 328 17.11 0.11 5.46
N HIS A 329 16.77 1.38 5.64
CA HIS A 329 16.70 2.35 4.54
C HIS A 329 18.08 2.47 3.84
N HIS A 330 19.17 2.60 4.60
CA HIS A 330 20.53 2.62 4.04
C HIS A 330 20.86 1.36 3.25
N ALA A 331 20.48 0.19 3.78
CA ALA A 331 20.68 -1.09 3.10
C ALA A 331 19.87 -1.18 1.79
N MET A 332 18.63 -0.70 1.77
CA MET A 332 17.81 -0.63 0.56
C MET A 332 18.37 0.34 -0.47
N PHE A 333 18.89 1.50 -0.04
CA PHE A 333 19.62 2.44 -0.89
C PHE A 333 20.85 1.78 -1.54
N SER A 334 21.72 1.17 -0.72
CA SER A 334 22.95 0.53 -1.17
C SER A 334 22.68 -0.60 -2.17
N ARG A 335 21.67 -1.43 -1.90
CA ARG A 335 21.25 -2.51 -2.81
C ARG A 335 20.65 -1.96 -4.11
N SER A 336 19.86 -0.89 -4.01
CA SER A 336 19.28 -0.20 -5.17
C SER A 336 20.37 0.30 -6.13
N LEU A 337 21.35 1.05 -5.64
CA LEU A 337 22.45 1.53 -6.48
C LEU A 337 23.28 0.40 -7.07
N LYS A 338 23.50 -0.69 -6.31
CA LYS A 338 24.22 -1.87 -6.78
C LYS A 338 23.51 -2.55 -7.95
N ILE A 339 22.19 -2.77 -7.86
CA ILE A 339 21.45 -3.42 -8.95
C ILE A 339 21.25 -2.48 -10.15
N LEU A 340 21.02 -1.19 -9.92
CA LEU A 340 20.96 -0.18 -10.98
C LEU A 340 22.28 -0.12 -11.75
N SER A 341 23.41 -0.08 -11.06
CA SER A 341 24.75 -0.03 -11.68
C SER A 341 25.04 -1.27 -12.55
N ARG A 342 24.54 -2.43 -12.15
CA ARG A 342 24.71 -3.69 -12.90
C ARG A 342 23.80 -3.79 -14.12
N THR A 343 22.59 -3.27 -14.01
CA THR A 343 21.51 -3.51 -14.98
C THR A 343 21.40 -2.40 -16.02
N LEU A 344 21.53 -1.14 -15.59
CA LEU A 344 21.40 0.01 -16.47
C LEU A 344 22.50 0.03 -17.54
N ARG A 345 22.05 0.13 -18.79
CA ARG A 345 22.87 0.25 -19.98
C ARG A 345 22.16 1.14 -20.99
N ARG A 346 22.93 1.71 -21.92
CA ARG A 346 22.40 2.50 -23.02
C ARG A 346 21.37 1.71 -23.82
N ASN A 347 20.25 2.35 -24.16
CA ASN A 347 19.21 1.78 -25.01
C ASN A 347 18.68 0.45 -24.43
N ILE A 348 18.27 0.46 -23.17
CA ILE A 348 17.94 -0.76 -22.42
C ILE A 348 16.79 -1.55 -23.05
N TYR A 349 15.86 -0.87 -23.73
CA TYR A 349 14.76 -1.45 -24.50
C TYR A 349 15.06 -1.64 -25.99
N SER A 350 16.28 -1.35 -26.44
CA SER A 350 16.69 -1.50 -27.86
C SER A 350 15.74 -0.76 -28.83
N LEU A 351 15.34 0.46 -28.47
CA LEU A 351 14.50 1.32 -29.29
C LEU A 351 15.25 1.71 -30.58
N HIS A 352 14.49 1.85 -31.66
CA HIS A 352 15.04 1.95 -33.02
C HIS A 352 15.55 3.36 -33.36
N ALA A 353 15.07 4.39 -32.64
CA ALA A 353 15.46 5.77 -32.89
C ALA A 353 15.54 6.57 -31.57
N PRO A 354 16.47 7.54 -31.47
CA PRO A 354 16.41 8.57 -30.42
C PRO A 354 15.09 9.34 -30.50
N GLY A 355 14.48 9.66 -29.35
CA GLY A 355 13.24 10.43 -29.29
C GLY A 355 11.98 9.63 -29.66
N PHE A 356 12.04 8.30 -29.65
CA PHE A 356 10.86 7.45 -29.85
C PHE A 356 9.74 7.82 -28.84
N PRO A 357 8.49 8.04 -29.29
CA PRO A 357 7.43 8.50 -28.39
C PRO A 357 7.15 7.48 -27.28
N ILE A 358 7.19 7.93 -26.02
CA ILE A 358 6.96 7.06 -24.86
C ILE A 358 5.59 6.37 -24.88
N ASP A 359 4.59 7.02 -25.48
CA ASP A 359 3.23 6.48 -25.62
C ASP A 359 3.13 5.32 -26.62
N GLN A 360 4.18 5.09 -27.41
CA GLN A 360 4.26 3.97 -28.35
C GLN A 360 5.21 2.86 -27.86
N VAL A 361 5.86 3.03 -26.70
CA VAL A 361 6.80 2.06 -26.16
C VAL A 361 6.05 0.95 -25.43
N THR A 362 6.33 -0.30 -25.80
CA THR A 362 5.91 -1.50 -25.05
C THR A 362 7.13 -2.15 -24.39
N PRO A 363 7.03 -2.56 -23.11
CA PRO A 363 8.11 -3.31 -22.45
C PRO A 363 8.44 -4.60 -23.24
N PRO A 364 9.73 -4.90 -23.50
CA PRO A 364 10.12 -6.15 -24.12
C PRO A 364 9.89 -7.33 -23.16
N VAL A 365 9.91 -8.56 -23.70
CA VAL A 365 9.79 -9.80 -22.91
C VAL A 365 11.06 -10.64 -23.08
N PRO A 366 11.84 -10.90 -22.01
CA PRO A 366 11.65 -10.40 -20.64
C PRO A 366 11.92 -8.90 -20.52
N ASP A 367 11.26 -8.23 -19.56
CA ASP A 367 11.46 -6.80 -19.32
C ASP A 367 12.76 -6.58 -18.52
N PRO A 368 13.81 -5.97 -19.10
CA PRO A 368 15.07 -5.75 -18.40
C PRO A 368 14.97 -4.71 -17.27
N LEU A 369 13.85 -3.98 -17.17
CA LEU A 369 13.59 -3.05 -16.07
C LEU A 369 12.83 -3.72 -14.91
N ALA A 370 12.26 -4.91 -15.08
CA ALA A 370 11.34 -5.53 -14.11
C ALA A 370 11.91 -5.59 -12.69
N SER A 371 13.18 -5.95 -12.55
CA SER A 371 13.87 -6.05 -11.26
C SER A 371 14.40 -4.71 -10.70
N ILE A 372 14.38 -3.64 -11.50
CA ILE A 372 14.92 -2.33 -11.12
C ILE A 372 13.90 -1.20 -11.14
N ARG A 373 12.60 -1.46 -11.38
CA ARG A 373 11.59 -0.39 -11.40
C ARG A 373 11.50 0.33 -10.06
N TYR A 374 11.43 -0.41 -8.95
CA TYR A 374 11.46 0.17 -7.61
C TYR A 374 12.77 0.92 -7.32
N PRO A 375 13.97 0.30 -7.46
CA PRO A 375 15.24 1.00 -7.33
C PRO A 375 15.34 2.29 -8.16
N CYS A 376 14.85 2.30 -9.40
CA CYS A 376 14.91 3.48 -10.27
C CYS A 376 14.20 4.69 -9.65
N ILE A 377 13.09 4.47 -8.94
CA ILE A 377 12.26 5.52 -8.38
C ILE A 377 12.72 5.91 -6.97
N TYR A 378 12.97 4.92 -6.10
CA TYR A 378 13.02 5.16 -4.65
C TYR A 378 14.41 5.13 -4.00
N TRP A 379 15.49 4.96 -4.77
CA TRP A 379 16.84 4.85 -4.18
C TRP A 379 17.22 6.10 -3.37
N ALA A 380 16.86 7.30 -3.84
CA ALA A 380 17.19 8.56 -3.18
C ALA A 380 16.29 8.82 -1.96
N ASP A 381 15.03 8.36 -1.99
CA ASP A 381 14.14 8.41 -0.83
C ASP A 381 14.73 7.58 0.33
N HIS A 382 15.20 6.36 0.04
CA HIS A 382 15.86 5.52 1.03
C HIS A 382 17.14 6.16 1.58
N LEU A 383 17.93 6.84 0.75
CA LEU A 383 19.09 7.57 1.26
C LEU A 383 18.67 8.70 2.20
N SER A 384 17.67 9.48 1.81
CA SER A 384 17.13 10.58 2.61
C SER A 384 16.63 10.10 3.99
N ASP A 385 15.92 8.97 4.04
CA ASP A 385 15.37 8.42 5.29
C ASP A 385 16.42 7.69 6.14
N ALA A 386 17.54 7.29 5.54
CA ALA A 386 18.70 6.77 6.27
C ALA A 386 19.45 7.87 7.02
N ILE A 387 19.43 9.10 6.50
CA ILE A 387 20.18 10.24 7.05
C ILE A 387 19.38 10.90 8.19
N PRO A 388 19.96 11.06 9.39
CA PRO A 388 19.32 11.83 10.45
C PRO A 388 19.19 13.31 10.07
N LEU A 389 18.02 13.91 10.37
CA LEU A 389 17.69 15.32 10.09
C LEU A 389 18.67 16.35 10.68
N ALA A 390 19.49 15.96 11.67
CA ALA A 390 20.40 16.86 12.40
C ALA A 390 21.87 16.43 12.32
N THR A 391 22.26 15.65 11.30
CA THR A 391 23.65 15.21 11.16
C THR A 391 24.53 16.34 10.61
N SER A 392 25.55 16.72 11.38
CA SER A 392 26.63 17.61 10.95
C SER A 392 27.83 16.85 10.39
N GLU A 393 27.84 15.52 10.50
CA GLU A 393 28.92 14.67 10.00
C GLU A 393 28.77 14.42 8.48
N PRO A 394 29.87 14.51 7.71
CA PRO A 394 29.81 14.26 6.29
C PRO A 394 29.49 12.78 6.01
N ILE A 395 28.47 12.54 5.19
CA ILE A 395 27.95 11.20 4.87
C ILE A 395 28.79 10.58 3.77
N ASP A 396 29.48 9.47 4.04
CA ASP A 396 30.42 8.84 3.10
C ASP A 396 29.83 8.58 1.71
N ASP A 397 28.56 8.18 1.63
CA ASP A 397 27.87 7.94 0.35
C ASP A 397 27.71 9.19 -0.54
N LEU A 398 27.75 10.38 0.07
CA LEU A 398 27.53 11.69 -0.55
C LEU A 398 28.81 12.51 -0.69
N ARG A 399 29.95 12.03 -0.18
CA ARG A 399 31.25 12.69 -0.36
C ARG A 399 31.74 12.58 -1.81
N ASP A 400 32.76 13.37 -2.13
CA ASP A 400 33.50 13.20 -3.38
C ASP A 400 34.05 11.77 -3.50
N ASP A 401 33.84 11.16 -4.66
CA ASP A 401 34.06 9.76 -4.99
C ASP A 401 33.22 8.76 -4.16
N GLY A 402 32.18 9.24 -3.47
CA GLY A 402 31.19 8.42 -2.76
C GLY A 402 30.26 7.64 -3.70
N THR A 403 29.48 6.72 -3.12
CA THR A 403 28.60 5.80 -3.87
C THR A 403 27.65 6.52 -4.83
N VAL A 404 27.09 7.68 -4.41
CA VAL A 404 26.17 8.47 -5.25
C VAL A 404 26.90 9.08 -6.45
N GLN A 405 28.04 9.73 -6.25
CA GLN A 405 28.79 10.33 -7.36
C GLN A 405 29.32 9.27 -8.33
N GLN A 406 29.81 8.13 -7.82
CA GLN A 406 30.24 7.02 -8.67
C GLN A 406 29.10 6.46 -9.53
N PHE A 407 27.89 6.37 -8.97
CA PHE A 407 26.71 5.98 -9.73
C PHE A 407 26.36 7.02 -10.79
N LEU A 408 26.20 8.28 -10.40
CA LEU A 408 25.78 9.35 -11.31
C LEU A 408 26.78 9.56 -12.45
N SER A 409 28.08 9.61 -12.15
CA SER A 409 29.13 9.78 -13.18
C SER A 409 29.13 8.69 -14.25
N LYS A 410 28.70 7.46 -13.92
CA LYS A 410 28.72 6.31 -14.84
C LYS A 410 27.36 5.98 -15.45
N LYS A 411 26.26 6.27 -14.75
CA LYS A 411 24.93 5.73 -15.04
C LYS A 411 23.83 6.77 -15.13
N TYR A 412 24.09 8.05 -14.87
CA TYR A 412 23.06 9.09 -14.82
C TYR A 412 22.17 9.12 -16.08
N LEU A 413 22.77 9.13 -17.28
CA LEU A 413 21.99 9.14 -18.53
C LEU A 413 21.15 7.88 -18.73
N TYR A 414 21.66 6.72 -18.31
CA TYR A 414 20.91 5.45 -18.41
C TYR A 414 19.80 5.37 -17.38
N TRP A 415 20.00 5.99 -16.21
CA TRP A 415 18.97 6.13 -15.21
C TRP A 415 17.86 7.07 -15.70
N LEU A 416 18.19 8.21 -16.30
CA LEU A 416 17.20 9.09 -16.93
C LEU A 416 16.43 8.39 -18.06
N GLU A 417 17.12 7.58 -18.89
CA GLU A 417 16.47 6.76 -19.91
C GLU A 417 15.46 5.79 -19.27
N ALA A 418 15.87 5.04 -18.24
CA ALA A 418 15.00 4.13 -17.52
C ALA A 418 13.82 4.84 -16.85
N LEU A 419 14.02 6.01 -16.25
CA LEU A 419 12.94 6.83 -15.71
C LEU A 419 11.96 7.26 -16.80
N GLY A 420 12.45 7.65 -17.99
CA GLY A 420 11.61 7.96 -19.14
C GLY A 420 10.73 6.78 -19.54
N LEU A 421 11.32 5.58 -19.64
CA LEU A 421 10.63 4.33 -19.94
C LEU A 421 9.59 3.95 -18.88
N LEU A 422 9.88 4.22 -17.60
CA LEU A 422 8.99 3.99 -16.47
C LEU A 422 7.98 5.11 -16.24
N ARG A 423 8.02 6.18 -17.06
CA ARG A 423 7.22 7.41 -16.89
C ARG A 423 7.46 8.10 -15.53
N GLY A 424 8.64 7.90 -14.94
CA GLY A 424 9.05 8.36 -13.62
C GLY A 424 9.99 9.57 -13.61
N ILE A 425 10.00 10.39 -14.67
CA ILE A 425 10.86 11.58 -14.73
C ILE A 425 10.60 12.57 -13.58
N PRO A 426 9.34 12.87 -13.19
CA PRO A 426 9.06 13.73 -12.04
C PRO A 426 9.72 13.23 -10.74
N GLU A 427 9.65 11.93 -10.47
CA GLU A 427 10.28 11.29 -9.32
C GLU A 427 11.81 11.43 -9.38
N GLY A 428 12.41 11.30 -10.57
CA GLY A 428 13.83 11.58 -10.77
C GLY A 428 14.24 13.01 -10.44
N MET A 429 13.41 14.00 -10.78
CA MET A 429 13.66 15.40 -10.42
C MET A 429 13.58 15.63 -8.91
N ILE A 430 12.61 15.01 -8.24
CA ILE A 430 12.48 15.04 -6.78
C ILE A 430 13.72 14.40 -6.14
N ALA A 431 14.15 13.23 -6.62
CA ALA A 431 15.36 12.55 -6.17
C ALA A 431 16.60 13.45 -6.28
N MET A 432 16.80 14.12 -7.42
CA MET A 432 17.93 15.04 -7.58
C MET A 432 17.84 16.27 -6.67
N THR A 433 16.63 16.77 -6.41
CA THR A 433 16.41 17.89 -5.48
C THR A 433 16.80 17.49 -4.06
N LYS A 434 16.42 16.28 -3.61
CA LYS A 434 16.83 15.73 -2.30
C LYS A 434 18.34 15.70 -2.13
N LEU A 435 19.07 15.27 -3.16
CA LEU A 435 20.53 15.19 -3.11
C LEU A 435 21.20 16.57 -3.04
N ARG A 436 20.59 17.61 -3.61
CA ARG A 436 21.13 18.99 -3.57
C ARG A 436 21.11 19.60 -2.16
N HIS A 437 20.30 19.05 -1.25
CA HIS A 437 20.21 19.53 0.13
C HIS A 437 21.36 19.04 1.02
N TYR A 438 22.20 18.14 0.50
CA TYR A 438 23.42 17.64 1.14
C TYR A 438 24.63 18.08 0.32
#